data_AF-A0AA90VL87-F1
#
_entry.id   AF-A0AA90VL87-F1
#
_cell.length_a   1.000
_cell.length_b   1.000
_cell.length_c   1.000
_cell.angle_alpha   90.00
_cell.angle_beta   90.00
_cell.angle_gamma   90.00
#
_symmetry.space_group_name_H-M   'P 1'
#
loop_
_entity.id
_entity.type
_entity.pdbx_description
1 polymer ?
#
loop_
_entity_poly.entity_id
_entity_poly.type
_entity_poly.pdbx_seq_one_letter_code
_entity_poly.pdbx_strand_id
1 'polypeptide(L)' 'RSLIEQLKEEYPLATIHGHNEFANKACPCFDVKKEFGE' A
#
# COMPACT_ATOMS: atom_id res chain seq x y z
N ARG A 1 11.74 0.98 3.52
CA ARG A 1 10.65 0.17 4.11
C ARG A 1 10.26 0.65 5.51
N SER A 2 11.13 1.34 6.24
CA SER A 2 10.88 1.88 7.59
C SER A 2 9.53 2.56 7.79
N LEU A 3 9.12 3.48 6.90
CA LEU A 3 7.84 4.19 7.08
C LEU A 3 6.62 3.26 7.04
N ILE A 4 6.59 2.30 6.12
CA ILE A 4 5.46 1.38 5.98
C ILE A 4 5.40 0.45 7.20
N GLU A 5 6.55 -0.02 7.68
CA GLU A 5 6.65 -0.86 8.88
C GLU A 5 6.15 -0.10 10.12
N GLN A 6 6.62 1.14 10.32
CA GLN A 6 6.17 2.00 11.43
C GLN A 6 4.66 2.25 11.40
N LEU A 7 4.09 2.52 10.22
CA LEU A 7 2.66 2.76 10.08
C LEU A 7 1.83 1.48 10.31
N LYS A 8 2.33 0.30 9.93
CA LYS A 8 1.68 -0.98 10.26
C LYS A 8 1.71 -1.28 11.76
N GLU A 9 2.79 -0.91 12.45
CA GLU A 9 2.87 -1.05 13.91
C GLU A 9 1.91 -0.10 14.64
N GLU A 10 1.84 1.16 14.20
CA GLU A 10 0.96 2.18 14.81
C GLU A 10 -0.52 1.93 14.48
N TYR A 11 -0.81 1.40 13.29
CA TYR A 11 -2.16 1.14 12.79
C TYR A 11 -2.31 -0.32 12.32
N PRO A 12 -2.41 -1.29 13.26
CA PRO A 12 -2.37 -2.72 12.94
C PRO A 12 -3.54 -3.23 12.08
N LEU A 13 -4.62 -2.45 11.95
CA LEU A 13 -5.78 -2.79 11.13
C LEU A 13 -5.81 -2.03 9.79
N ALA A 14 -4.82 -1.16 9.52
CA ALA A 14 -4.77 -0.41 8.27
C ALA A 14 -4.36 -1.31 7.11
N THR A 15 -5.03 -1.14 5.97
CA THR A 15 -4.73 -1.85 4.72
C THR A 15 -3.95 -0.95 3.76
N ILE A 16 -3.10 -1.56 2.92
CA ILE A 16 -2.28 -0.84 1.94
C ILE A 16 -2.88 -1.02 0.55
N HIS A 17 -3.04 0.09 -0.16
CA HIS A 17 -3.69 0.15 -1.47
C HIS A 17 -2.89 1.00 -2.46
N GLY A 18 -3.00 0.66 -3.75
CA GLY A 18 -2.48 1.48 -4.85
C GLY A 18 -3.42 2.59 -5.26
N HIS A 19 -2.87 3.71 -5.75
CA HIS A 19 -3.69 4.83 -6.26
C HIS A 19 -4.57 4.42 -7.45
N ASN A 20 -4.13 3.43 -8.23
CA ASN A 20 -4.90 2.84 -9.32
C ASN A 20 -6.19 2.14 -8.86
N GLU A 21 -6.33 1.76 -7.59
CA GLU A 21 -7.57 1.19 -7.03
C GLU A 21 -8.65 2.26 -6.84
N PHE A 22 -8.25 3.52 -6.65
CA PHE A 22 -9.16 4.64 -6.40
C PHE A 22 -9.28 5.61 -7.58
N ALA A 23 -8.42 5.48 -8.60
CA ALA A 23 -8.45 6.33 -9.76
C ALA A 23 -7.96 5.58 -11.01
N ASN A 24 -8.53 5.90 -12.17
CA ASN A 24 -8.09 5.34 -13.46
C ASN A 24 -6.74 5.95 -13.91
N LYS A 25 -5.67 5.60 -13.21
CA LYS A 25 -4.29 6.06 -13.45
C LYS A 25 -3.35 4.87 -13.28
N ALA A 26 -2.24 4.87 -14.01
CA ALA A 26 -1.24 3.81 -13.88
C ALA A 26 -0.45 3.88 -12.56
N CYS A 27 -0.44 5.04 -11.89
CA CYS A 27 0.20 5.24 -10.58
C CYS A 27 -0.31 4.19 -9.56
N PRO A 28 0.57 3.49 -8.81
CA PRO A 28 1.99 3.79 -8.62
C PRO A 28 2.94 3.10 -9.61
N CYS A 29 2.43 2.56 -10.72
CA CYS A 29 3.16 1.89 -11.80
C CYS A 29 3.79 0.54 -11.40
N PHE A 30 3.37 -0.02 -10.25
CA PHE A 30 3.68 -1.37 -9.82
C PHE A 30 2.47 -1.97 -9.06
N ASP A 31 2.51 -3.27 -8.79
CA ASP A 31 1.46 -3.98 -8.08
C ASP A 31 1.69 -3.89 -6.55
N VAL A 32 0.93 -3.00 -5.90
CA VAL A 32 1.00 -2.78 -4.45
C VAL A 32 0.62 -4.03 -3.66
N LYS A 33 -0.35 -4.81 -4.13
CA LYS A 33 -0.80 -6.03 -3.46
C LYS A 33 0.29 -7.10 -3.51
N LYS A 34 1.02 -7.21 -4.62
CA LYS A 34 2.16 -8.12 -4.73
C LYS A 34 3.33 -7.72 -3.82
N GLU A 35 3.56 -6.42 -3.62
CA GLU A 35 4.69 -5.92 -2.83
C GLU A 35 4.43 -5.89 -1.32
N PHE A 36 3.19 -5.66 -0.90
CA PHE A 36 2.84 -5.38 0.50
C PHE A 36 1.61 -6.12 1.03
N GLY A 37 0.89 -6.86 0.17
CA GLY A 37 -0.22 -7.72 0.59
C GLY A 37 0.27 -8.89 1.43
N GLU A 38 -0.54 -9.27 2.40
CA GLU A 38 -0.34 -10.49 3.22
C GLU A 38 -0.61 -11.76 2.41
#